data_AF-A0A1W2F2S2-F1
#
_entry.id   AF-A0A1W2F2S2-F1
#
_cell.length_a   1.000
_cell.length_b   1.000
_cell.length_c   1.000
_cell.angle_alpha   90.00
_cell.angle_beta   90.00
_cell.angle_gamma   90.00
#
_symmetry.space_group_name_H-M   'P 1'
#
loop_
_entity.id
_entity.type
_entity.pdbx_description
1 polymer ?
#
loop_
_entity_poly.entity_id
_entity_poly.type
_entity_poly.pdbx_seq_one_letter_code
_entity_poly.pdbx_strand_id
1 'polypeptide(L)'
;MNQTLPRQHIAEQISECNQTINRASDLQVSLYGLVSMVGETPEMKELALQAAEAIDQLRDIAKGRIQLLSTMKTTKAPIEEGEAV
;
A
#
# COMPACT_ATOMS: atom_id res chain seq x y z
N MET A 1 -5.82 16.17 -18.59
CA MET A 1 -6.13 17.05 -17.45
C MET A 1 -4.94 17.02 -16.50
N ASN A 2 -4.23 18.14 -16.30
CA ASN A 2 -3.11 18.23 -15.35
C ASN A 2 -3.67 18.55 -13.95
N GLN A 3 -4.16 17.53 -13.24
CA GLN A 3 -4.50 17.69 -11.82
C GLN A 3 -3.20 17.83 -11.02
N THR A 4 -3.01 19.00 -10.41
CA THR A 4 -1.93 19.23 -9.45
C THR A 4 -2.52 19.11 -8.06
N LEU A 5 -1.92 18.24 -7.23
CA LEU A 5 -2.36 18.03 -5.85
C LEU A 5 -1.37 18.73 -4.90
N PRO A 6 -1.85 19.21 -3.73
CA PRO A 6 -0.95 19.71 -2.68
C PRO A 6 0.05 18.62 -2.29
N ARG A 7 1.30 19.01 -2.07
CA ARG A 7 2.38 18.06 -1.69
C ARG A 7 2.05 17.26 -0.42
N GLN A 8 1.33 17.85 0.54
CA GLN A 8 0.89 17.16 1.76
C GLN A 8 -0.08 16.01 1.46
N HIS A 9 -1.05 16.24 0.57
CA HIS A 9 -2.02 15.21 0.20
C HIS A 9 -1.38 14.02 -0.53
N ILE A 10 -0.39 14.28 -1.38
CA ILE A 10 0.41 13.21 -2.01
C ILE A 10 1.19 12.42 -0.95
N ALA A 11 1.78 13.09 0.04
CA ALA A 11 2.51 12.43 1.11
C ALA A 11 1.61 11.54 1.98
N GLU A 12 0.39 11.99 2.30
CA GLU A 12 -0.63 11.20 3.01
C GLU A 12 -1.00 9.94 2.22
N GLN A 13 -1.32 10.07 0.93
CA GLN A 13 -1.66 8.92 0.10
C GLN A 13 -0.51 7.91 -0.04
N ILE A 14 0.74 8.39 -0.15
CA ILE A 14 1.92 7.52 -0.14
C ILE A 14 2.05 6.81 1.21
N SER A 15 1.80 7.51 2.31
CA SER A 15 1.81 6.91 3.66
C SER A 15 0.78 5.78 3.80
N GLU A 16 -0.44 5.99 3.32
CA GLU A 16 -1.50 4.96 3.29
C GLU A 16 -1.10 3.74 2.43
N CYS A 17 -0.48 3.99 1.26
CA CYS A 17 0.02 2.91 0.41
C CYS A 17 1.13 2.11 1.12
N ASN A 18 2.04 2.78 1.82
CA ASN A 18 3.09 2.11 2.61
C ASN A 18 2.50 1.28 3.76
N GLN A 19 1.47 1.78 4.45
CA GLN A 19 0.77 1.00 5.46
C GLN A 19 0.13 -0.27 4.87
N THR A 20 -0.45 -0.16 3.67
CA THR A 20 -1.01 -1.31 2.95
C THR A 20 0.07 -2.34 2.60
N ILE A 21 1.24 -1.90 2.12
CA ILE A 21 2.37 -2.78 1.80
C ILE A 21 2.88 -3.51 3.06
N ASN A 22 2.98 -2.80 4.18
CA ASN A 22 3.43 -3.39 5.45
C ASN A 22 2.43 -4.45 5.92
N ARG A 23 1.13 -4.13 5.96
CA ARG A 23 0.09 -5.10 6.34
C ARG A 23 0.06 -6.32 5.43
N ALA A 24 0.22 -6.14 4.12
CA ALA A 24 0.30 -7.25 3.17
C ALA A 24 1.50 -8.17 3.50
N SER A 25 2.64 -7.59 3.90
CA SER A 25 3.82 -8.35 4.31
C SER A 25 3.59 -9.14 5.59
N ASP A 26 2.97 -8.53 6.60
CA ASP A 26 2.60 -9.22 7.84
C ASP A 26 1.62 -10.38 7.58
N LEU A 27 0.66 -10.16 6.67
CA LEU A 27 -0.30 -11.19 6.26
C LEU A 27 0.39 -12.37 5.57
N GLN A 28 1.35 -12.10 4.68
CA GLN A 28 2.11 -13.14 3.98
C GLN A 28 2.92 -13.99 4.95
N VAL A 29 3.59 -13.37 5.93
CA VAL A 29 4.32 -14.06 6.99
C VAL A 29 3.39 -14.93 7.83
N SER A 30 2.23 -14.39 8.21
CA SER A 30 1.22 -15.12 8.99
C SER A 30 0.68 -16.32 8.23
N LEU A 31 0.44 -16.16 6.92
CA LEU A 31 -0.01 -17.24 6.04
C LEU A 31 1.00 -18.39 5.98
N TYR A 32 2.29 -18.09 5.80
CA TYR A 32 3.35 -19.10 5.86
C TYR A 32 3.41 -19.81 7.22
N GLY A 33 3.23 -19.06 8.31
CA GLY A 33 3.15 -19.62 9.65
C GLY A 33 2.00 -20.62 9.80
N LEU A 34 0.81 -20.26 9.33
CA LEU A 34 -0.38 -21.13 9.38
C LEU A 34 -0.19 -22.42 8.58
N VAL A 35 0.32 -22.33 7.35
CA VAL A 35 0.60 -23.51 6.51
C VAL A 35 1.60 -24.44 7.19
N SER A 36 2.61 -23.88 7.84
CA SER A 36 3.64 -24.65 8.56
C SER A 36 3.08 -25.36 9.80
N MET A 37 2.04 -24.82 10.44
CA MET A 37 1.46 -25.35 11.68
C MET A 37 0.37 -26.40 11.46
N VAL A 38 -0.44 -26.27 10.41
CA VAL A 38 -1.66 -27.08 10.23
C VAL A 38 -1.40 -28.42 9.53
N GLY A 39 -0.19 -28.60 8.96
CA GLY A 39 0.14 -29.78 8.15
C GLY A 39 -0.43 -29.64 6.75
N GLU A 40 0.43 -29.78 5.73
CA GLU A 40 0.04 -29.51 4.35
C GLU A 40 -0.89 -30.60 3.80
N THR A 41 -2.18 -30.31 3.67
CA THR A 41 -3.04 -31.01 2.70
C THR A 41 -2.93 -30.33 1.34
N PRO A 42 -3.14 -31.05 0.22
CA PRO A 42 -3.14 -30.46 -1.11
C PRO A 42 -4.06 -29.25 -1.26
N GLU A 43 -5.26 -29.30 -0.65
CA GLU A 43 -6.26 -28.23 -0.70
C GLU A 43 -5.81 -26.99 0.09
N MET A 44 -5.20 -27.17 1.26
CA MET A 44 -4.65 -26.05 2.03
C MET A 44 -3.48 -25.38 1.31
N LYS A 45 -2.64 -26.18 0.65
CA LYS A 45 -1.53 -25.66 -0.14
C LYS A 45 -2.05 -24.81 -1.30
N GLU A 46 -3.09 -25.26 -2.00
CA GLU A 46 -3.69 -24.49 -3.09
C GLU A 46 -4.30 -23.17 -2.59
N LEU A 47 -5.08 -23.21 -1.51
CA LEU A 47 -5.65 -22.00 -0.90
C LEU A 47 -4.57 -21.03 -0.41
N ALA A 48 -3.48 -21.54 0.16
CA ALA A 48 -2.36 -20.72 0.59
C ALA A 48 -1.63 -20.07 -0.59
N LEU A 49 -1.44 -20.78 -1.70
CA LEU A 49 -0.86 -20.19 -2.92
C LEU A 49 -1.76 -19.09 -3.48
N GLN A 50 -3.07 -19.32 -3.57
CA GLN A 50 -4.03 -18.32 -4.02
C GLN A 50 -4.04 -17.08 -3.11
N ALA A 51 -3.99 -17.27 -1.79
CA ALA A 51 -3.91 -16.18 -0.83
C ALA A 51 -2.59 -15.40 -0.95
N ALA A 52 -1.46 -16.10 -1.12
CA ALA A 52 -0.16 -15.46 -1.33
C ALA A 52 -0.15 -14.62 -2.62
N GLU A 53 -0.71 -15.14 -3.71
CA GLU A 53 -0.82 -14.41 -4.98
C GLU A 53 -1.68 -13.16 -4.84
N ALA A 54 -2.83 -13.25 -4.16
CA ALA A 54 -3.69 -12.09 -3.91
C ALA A 54 -2.99 -11.02 -3.06
N ILE A 55 -2.18 -11.44 -2.07
CA ILE A 55 -1.37 -10.52 -1.25
C ILE A 55 -0.31 -9.81 -2.09
N ASP A 56 0.36 -10.53 -2.99
CA ASP A 56 1.37 -9.94 -3.88
C ASP A 56 0.73 -8.95 -4.87
N GLN A 57 -0.43 -9.28 -5.44
CA GLN A 57 -1.19 -8.36 -6.30
C GLN A 57 -1.56 -7.06 -5.56
N LEU A 58 -2.02 -7.15 -4.31
CA LEU A 58 -2.32 -5.98 -3.49
C LEU A 58 -1.09 -5.10 -3.27
N ARG A 59 0.06 -5.72 -2.99
CA ARG A 59 1.34 -5.03 -2.79
C ARG A 59 1.78 -4.32 -4.06
N ASP A 60 1.64 -4.94 -5.22
CA ASP A 60 2.04 -4.38 -6.50
C ASP A 60 1.16 -3.20 -6.92
N ILE A 61 -0.15 -3.28 -6.68
CA ILE A 61 -1.06 -2.14 -6.89
C ILE A 61 -0.64 -0.95 -6.01
N ALA A 62 -0.33 -1.18 -4.74
CA ALA A 62 0.10 -0.12 -3.83
C ALA A 62 1.45 0.50 -4.26
N LYS A 63 2.43 -0.32 -4.66
CA LYS A 63 3.70 0.16 -5.21
C LYS A 63 3.52 0.97 -6.49
N GLY A 64 2.69 0.50 -7.42
CA GLY A 64 2.36 1.21 -8.65
C GLY A 64 1.72 2.56 -8.36
N ARG A 65 0.82 2.63 -7.39
CA ARG A 65 0.21 3.90 -6.94
C ARG A 65 1.24 4.86 -6.35
N ILE A 66 2.18 4.39 -5.52
CA ILE A 66 3.28 5.22 -5.00
C ILE A 66 4.14 5.77 -6.15
N GLN A 67 4.46 4.94 -7.14
CA GLN A 67 5.26 5.36 -8.29
C GLN A 67 4.55 6.44 -9.10
N LEU A 68 3.24 6.29 -9.34
CA LEU A 68 2.43 7.32 -9.99
C LEU A 68 2.42 8.61 -9.17
N LEU A 69 2.08 8.55 -7.88
CA LEU A 69 2.01 9.69 -6.98
C LEU A 69 3.35 10.45 -6.89
N SER A 70 4.46 9.72 -6.87
CA SER A 70 5.82 10.29 -6.80
C SER A 70 6.22 11.05 -8.08
N THR A 71 5.56 10.79 -9.20
CA THR A 71 5.81 11.47 -10.48
C THR A 71 4.82 12.60 -10.78
N MET A 72 3.79 12.78 -9.94
CA MET A 72 2.80 13.85 -10.11
C MET A 72 3.39 15.22 -9.84
N LYS A 73 3.00 16.21 -10.64
CA LYS A 73 3.31 17.62 -10.37
C LYS A 73 2.54 18.10 -9.15
N THR A 74 3.25 18.63 -8.16
CA THR A 74 2.67 19.08 -6.89
C THR A 74 2.58 20.60 -6.84
N THR A 75 1.56 21.13 -6.19
CA THR A 75 1.50 22.55 -5.81
C THR A 75 1.98 22.74 -4.37
N LYS A 76 2.55 23.92 -4.07
CA LYS A 76 2.78 24.32 -2.67
C LYS A 76 1.41 24.43 -2.00
N ALA A 77 1.29 23.94 -0.76
CA ALA A 77 0.10 24.12 0.03
C ALA A 77 -0.20 25.63 0.16
N PRO A 78 -1.48 26.06 0.16
CA PRO A 78 -1.82 27.44 0.47
C PRO A 78 -1.22 27.77 1.84
N ILE A 79 -0.37 28.80 1.90
CA ILE A 79 0.05 29.36 3.18
C ILE A 79 -1.18 30.15 3.63
N GLU A 80 -1.92 29.63 4.62
CA GLU A 80 -2.90 30.46 5.30
C GLU A 80 -2.11 31.57 6.01
N GLU A 81 -2.11 32.76 5.43
CA GLU A 81 -1.72 34.00 6.12
C GLU A 81 -2.78 34.27 7.20
N GLY A 82 -2.71 33.51 8.29
CA GLY A 82 -3.50 33.71 9.49
C GLY A 82 -2.92 34.85 10.30
N GLU A 83 -3.53 36.03 10.12
CA GLU A 83 -3.69 37.14 11.06
C GLU A 83 -2.49 37.48 11.97
N ALA A 84 -1.78 38.55 11.58
CA ALA A 84 -1.11 39.40 12.55
C ALA A 84 -2.17 40.04 13.47
N VAL A 85 -2.15 39.67 14.76
CA VAL A 85 -2.75 40.44 15.86
C VAL A 85 -1.63 40.87 16.80
#